data_AF-A0A5C3LUE3-F1
#
_entry.id   AF-A0A5C3LUE3-F1
#
_cell.length_a   1.000
_cell.length_b   1.000
_cell.length_c   1.000
_cell.angle_alpha   90.00
_cell.angle_beta   90.00
_cell.angle_gamma   90.00
#
_symmetry.space_group_name_H-M   'P 1'
#
loop_
_entity.id
_entity.type
_entity.pdbx_description
1 polymer ?
#
loop_
_entity_poly.entity_id
_entity_poly.type
_entity_poly.pdbx_seq_one_letter_code
_entity_poly.pdbx_strand_id
1 'polypeptide(L)'
;MRASFLRLAESVSTKPLNLREASATLYPPIPLYRRLLRSHRYLPREMRVLGDDYVKAEFRRHKDVTNRVHIIGFLSQWKMYLDQMPRDKDAKSFSGKKLDPTVFEKMSSEQLGQLYELMHATKDVWKPISEDS
;
A
#
# COMPACT_ATOMS: atom_id res chain seq x y z
N MET A 1 -18.21 -23.17 6.79
CA MET A 1 -17.89 -21.74 6.96
C MET A 1 -16.47 -21.54 6.47
N ARG A 2 -16.25 -20.78 5.39
CA ARG A 2 -14.89 -20.50 4.89
C ARG A 2 -14.29 -19.40 5.76
N ALA A 3 -13.27 -19.72 6.53
CA ALA A 3 -12.52 -18.74 7.30
C ALA A 3 -11.77 -17.82 6.33
N SER A 4 -12.18 -16.56 6.25
CA SER A 4 -11.42 -15.53 5.55
C SER A 4 -10.19 -15.22 6.37
N PHE A 5 -9.01 -15.64 5.90
CA PHE A 5 -7.75 -15.21 6.48
C PHE A 5 -7.70 -13.68 6.42
N LEU A 6 -7.63 -13.04 7.58
CA LEU A 6 -7.29 -11.63 7.68
C LEU A 6 -5.85 -11.49 7.20
N ARG A 7 -5.66 -11.23 5.89
CA ARG A 7 -4.36 -10.89 5.33
C ARG A 7 -3.94 -9.54 5.91
N LEU A 8 -3.12 -9.56 6.95
CA LEU A 8 -2.35 -8.40 7.37
C LEU A 8 -1.18 -8.26 6.39
N ALA A 9 -1.03 -7.09 5.78
CA ALA A 9 0.13 -6.84 4.92
C ALA A 9 1.39 -6.84 5.78
N GLU A 10 2.34 -7.71 5.45
CA GLU A 10 3.63 -7.79 6.14
C GLU A 10 4.52 -6.59 5.77
N SER A 11 5.27 -6.08 6.74
CA SER A 11 6.04 -4.86 6.59
C SER A 11 7.35 -5.09 5.81
N VAL A 12 7.46 -4.57 4.58
CA VAL A 12 8.62 -4.80 3.66
C VAL A 12 9.86 -3.92 3.95
N SER A 13 10.13 -3.50 5.19
CA SER A 13 11.29 -2.63 5.48
C SER A 13 12.38 -3.33 6.30
N THR A 14 13.55 -3.53 5.70
CA THR A 14 14.72 -4.20 6.32
C THR A 14 15.83 -3.25 6.79
N LYS A 15 15.64 -1.92 6.72
CA LYS A 15 16.61 -0.94 7.26
C LYS A 15 16.33 -0.63 8.73
N PRO A 16 17.35 -0.55 9.61
CA PRO A 16 17.16 -0.15 11.00
C PRO A 16 16.68 1.31 11.04
N LEU A 17 15.49 1.52 11.60
CA LEU A 17 14.88 2.84 11.74
C LEU A 17 15.58 3.61 12.86
N ASN A 18 16.28 4.70 12.53
CA ASN A 18 16.65 5.71 13.53
C ASN A 18 15.36 6.41 13.98
N LEU A 19 14.80 5.98 15.11
CA LEU A 19 13.46 6.36 15.58
C LEU A 19 13.29 7.87 15.76
N ARG A 20 14.36 8.57 16.15
CA ARG A 20 14.31 10.02 16.41
C ARG A 20 14.23 10.81 15.12
N GLU A 21 15.08 10.49 14.14
CA GLU A 21 15.05 11.12 12.80
C GLU A 21 13.79 10.74 12.03
N ALA A 22 13.35 9.49 12.11
CA ALA A 22 12.10 9.05 11.53
C ALA A 22 10.93 9.87 12.10
N SER A 23 10.81 9.99 13.42
CA SER A 23 9.73 10.74 14.05
C SER A 23 9.64 12.22 13.63
N ALA A 24 10.79 12.86 13.33
CA ALA A 24 10.85 14.27 12.92
C ALA A 24 10.32 14.51 11.49
N THR A 25 10.34 13.48 10.63
CA THR A 25 9.89 13.58 9.22
C THR A 25 8.48 13.04 9.00
N LEU A 26 7.89 12.42 10.03
CA LEU A 26 6.59 11.75 9.98
C LEU A 26 5.44 12.68 10.33
N TYR A 27 4.33 12.49 9.62
CA TYR A 27 3.08 13.11 9.98
C TYR A 27 2.46 12.39 11.18
N PRO A 28 1.77 13.11 12.09
CA PRO A 28 0.94 12.47 13.10
C PRO A 28 -0.18 11.61 12.44
N PRO A 29 -0.77 10.63 13.16
CA PRO A 29 -1.67 9.65 12.56
C PRO A 29 -2.88 10.24 11.81
N ILE A 30 -3.60 11.18 12.44
CA ILE A 30 -4.80 11.80 11.85
C ILE A 30 -4.45 12.67 10.62
N PRO A 31 -3.43 13.55 10.67
CA PRO A 31 -2.92 14.25 9.50
C PRO A 31 -2.53 13.32 8.33
N LEU A 32 -1.80 12.22 8.62
CA LEU A 32 -1.39 11.25 7.59
C LEU A 32 -2.60 10.60 6.92
N TYR A 33 -3.53 10.09 7.75
CA TYR A 33 -4.79 9.50 7.29
C TYR A 33 -5.57 10.43 6.36
N ARG A 34 -5.73 11.70 6.73
CA ARG A 34 -6.44 12.69 5.91
C ARG A 34 -5.70 12.98 4.59
N ARG A 35 -4.37 13.01 4.59
CA ARG A 35 -3.57 13.24 3.38
C ARG A 35 -3.69 12.08 2.40
N LEU A 36 -3.67 10.83 2.89
CA LEU A 36 -3.89 9.63 2.08
C LEU A 36 -5.25 9.65 1.36
N LEU A 37 -6.33 9.90 2.10
CA LEU A 37 -7.67 9.98 1.50
C LEU A 37 -7.83 11.16 0.53
N ARG A 38 -7.04 12.22 0.69
CA ARG A 38 -7.01 13.33 -0.28
C ARG A 38 -6.24 12.95 -1.53
N SER A 39 -5.08 12.29 -1.42
CA SER A 39 -4.31 11.88 -2.58
C SER A 39 -5.05 10.85 -3.43
N HIS A 40 -5.84 9.96 -2.80
CA HIS A 40 -6.69 9.02 -3.55
C HIS A 40 -7.73 9.71 -4.44
N ARG A 41 -8.07 10.99 -4.20
CA ARG A 41 -9.00 11.76 -5.06
C ARG A 41 -8.46 12.04 -6.47
N TYR A 42 -7.17 11.78 -6.71
CA TYR A 42 -6.57 11.86 -8.03
C TYR A 42 -6.58 10.51 -8.76
N LEU A 43 -6.69 9.39 -8.03
CA LEU A 43 -6.67 8.04 -8.61
C LEU A 43 -7.92 7.74 -9.45
N PRO A 44 -7.81 6.80 -10.43
CA PRO A 44 -8.97 6.18 -11.07
C PRO A 44 -9.98 5.64 -10.05
N ARG A 45 -11.26 5.60 -10.42
CA ARG A 45 -12.37 5.35 -9.49
C ARG A 45 -12.22 4.01 -8.77
N GLU A 46 -11.88 2.97 -9.50
CA GLU A 46 -11.73 1.60 -9.02
C GLU A 46 -10.59 1.51 -8.00
N MET A 47 -9.44 2.10 -8.32
CA MET A 47 -8.28 2.17 -7.42
C MET A 47 -8.58 2.97 -6.15
N ARG A 48 -9.32 4.09 -6.28
CA ARG A 48 -9.71 4.92 -5.13
C ARG A 48 -10.59 4.15 -4.16
N VAL A 49 -11.62 3.46 -4.64
CA VAL A 49 -12.55 2.72 -3.78
C VAL A 49 -11.81 1.66 -2.99
N LEU A 50 -11.00 0.84 -3.68
CA LEU A 50 -10.20 -0.19 -3.04
C LEU A 50 -9.21 0.41 -2.02
N GLY A 51 -8.50 1.46 -2.41
CA GLY A 51 -7.50 2.12 -1.56
C GLY A 51 -8.10 2.79 -0.33
N ASP A 52 -9.21 3.52 -0.47
CA ASP A 52 -9.89 4.20 0.64
C ASP A 52 -10.37 3.20 1.69
N ASP A 53 -10.96 2.09 1.26
CA ASP A 53 -11.46 1.06 2.16
C ASP A 53 -10.31 0.37 2.91
N TYR A 54 -9.21 0.09 2.20
CA TYR A 54 -8.02 -0.48 2.81
C TYR A 54 -7.38 0.47 3.83
N VAL A 55 -7.16 1.75 3.49
CA VAL A 55 -6.62 2.77 4.41
C VAL A 55 -7.49 2.88 5.66
N LYS A 56 -8.81 2.97 5.51
CA LYS A 56 -9.75 3.07 6.65
C LYS A 56 -9.65 1.84 7.56
N ALA A 57 -9.59 0.65 6.98
CA ALA A 57 -9.51 -0.58 7.73
C ALA A 57 -8.18 -0.69 8.51
N GLU A 58 -7.05 -0.37 7.87
CA GLU A 58 -5.74 -0.44 8.50
C GLU A 58 -5.56 0.56 9.64
N PHE A 59 -5.94 1.83 9.43
CA PHE A 59 -5.88 2.83 10.50
C PHE A 59 -6.82 2.48 11.67
N ARG A 60 -7.95 1.83 11.40
CA ARG A 60 -8.85 1.33 12.46
C ARG A 60 -8.20 0.17 13.22
N ARG A 61 -7.62 -0.81 12.52
CA ARG A 61 -6.90 -1.94 13.14
C ARG A 61 -5.74 -1.47 14.02
N HIS A 62 -5.10 -0.37 13.66
CA HIS A 62 -3.94 0.17 14.37
C HIS A 62 -4.28 1.25 15.41
N LYS A 63 -5.57 1.52 15.67
CA LYS A 63 -6.02 2.59 16.59
C LYS A 63 -5.50 2.40 18.02
N ASP A 64 -5.51 1.17 18.51
CA ASP A 64 -5.22 0.85 19.92
C ASP A 64 -3.78 0.34 20.14
N VAL A 65 -2.93 0.39 19.10
CA VAL A 65 -1.52 0.01 19.21
C VAL A 65 -0.76 1.08 20.02
N THR A 66 -0.09 0.65 21.09
CA THR A 66 0.65 1.54 22.01
C THR A 66 2.17 1.45 21.87
N ASN A 67 2.69 0.38 21.25
CA ASN A 67 4.12 0.20 21.03
C ASN A 67 4.65 1.27 20.07
N ARG A 68 5.51 2.17 20.57
CA ARG A 68 6.06 3.29 19.80
C ARG A 68 6.82 2.86 18.55
N VAL A 69 7.57 1.76 18.61
CA VAL A 69 8.31 1.24 17.45
C VAL A 69 7.36 0.82 16.35
N HIS A 70 6.27 0.12 16.71
CA HIS A 70 5.26 -0.31 15.75
C HIS A 70 4.50 0.89 15.15
N ILE A 71 4.16 1.89 15.97
CA ILE A 71 3.52 3.13 15.49
C ILE A 71 4.44 3.86 14.50
N ILE A 72 5.72 4.01 14.83
CA ILE A 72 6.69 4.67 13.94
C ILE A 72 6.83 3.88 12.64
N GLY A 73 6.95 2.56 12.72
CA GLY A 73 7.00 1.68 11.54
C GLY A 73 5.78 1.85 10.64
N PHE A 74 4.58 1.78 11.23
CA PHE A 74 3.31 1.98 10.54
C PHE A 74 3.25 3.34 9.83
N LEU A 75 3.52 4.44 10.55
CA LEU A 75 3.49 5.78 9.98
C LEU A 75 4.54 5.96 8.86
N SER A 76 5.71 5.33 9.01
CA SER A 76 6.79 5.40 8.00
C SER A 76 6.37 4.76 6.69
N GLN A 77 5.77 3.57 6.74
CA GLN A 77 5.29 2.89 5.55
C GLN A 77 4.16 3.66 4.86
N TRP A 78 3.21 4.19 5.64
CA TRP A 78 2.12 4.99 5.08
C TRP A 78 2.58 6.33 4.50
N LYS A 79 3.61 6.96 5.09
CA LYS A 79 4.26 8.13 4.49
C LYS A 79 4.93 7.76 3.17
N MET A 80 5.71 6.66 3.14
CA MET A 80 6.35 6.19 1.91
C MET A 80 5.32 5.89 0.81
N TYR A 81 4.18 5.30 1.15
CA TYR A 81 3.08 5.08 0.21
C TYR A 81 2.47 6.41 -0.27
N LEU A 82 2.17 7.34 0.63
CA LEU A 82 1.67 8.68 0.30
C LEU A 82 2.60 9.42 -0.66
N ASP A 83 3.91 9.33 -0.46
CA ASP A 83 4.91 10.00 -1.29
C ASP A 83 4.96 9.45 -2.72
N GLN A 84 4.40 8.26 -2.97
CA GLN A 84 4.26 7.65 -4.30
C GLN A 84 2.95 7.98 -5.01
N MET A 85 2.00 8.62 -4.31
CA MET A 85 0.72 8.97 -4.90
C MET A 85 0.86 10.14 -5.87
N PRO A 86 0.11 10.13 -6.99
CA PRO A 86 0.16 11.21 -7.95
C PRO A 86 -0.39 12.50 -7.31
N ARG A 87 0.24 13.63 -7.65
CA ARG A 87 -0.09 14.95 -7.07
C ARG A 87 -0.99 15.80 -7.97
N ASP A 88 -1.09 15.46 -9.25
CA ASP A 88 -1.76 16.26 -10.29
C ASP A 88 -2.86 15.51 -11.03
N LYS A 89 -3.62 16.26 -11.85
CA LYS A 89 -4.79 15.77 -12.61
C LYS A 89 -4.46 14.71 -13.67
N ASP A 90 -3.18 14.57 -14.05
CA ASP A 90 -2.70 13.51 -14.96
C ASP A 90 -2.71 12.12 -14.30
N ALA A 91 -3.11 12.03 -13.02
CA ALA A 91 -3.33 10.78 -12.30
C ALA A 91 -4.36 9.83 -12.93
N LYS A 92 -5.13 10.24 -13.95
CA LYS A 92 -6.01 9.34 -14.71
C LYS A 92 -5.25 8.20 -15.41
N SER A 93 -3.97 8.41 -15.77
CA SER A 93 -3.09 7.38 -16.34
C SER A 93 -2.24 6.67 -15.29
N PHE A 94 -2.50 6.90 -14.00
CA PHE A 94 -1.72 6.27 -12.94
C PHE A 94 -1.94 4.75 -12.92
N SER A 95 -0.88 4.00 -13.21
CA SER A 95 -0.87 2.53 -13.25
C SER A 95 -0.10 1.90 -12.09
N GLY A 96 0.33 2.71 -11.11
CA GLY A 96 1.14 2.24 -9.98
C GLY A 96 2.62 2.12 -10.33
N LYS A 97 3.31 1.20 -9.64
CA LYS A 97 4.73 0.90 -9.85
C LYS A 97 4.92 -0.59 -10.11
N LYS A 98 5.91 -0.93 -10.94
CA LYS A 98 6.34 -2.32 -11.09
C LYS A 98 6.86 -2.84 -9.75
N LEU A 99 6.54 -4.10 -9.45
CA LEU A 99 7.02 -4.76 -8.24
C LEU A 99 8.55 -4.89 -8.30
N ASP A 100 9.22 -4.57 -7.19
CA ASP A 100 10.66 -4.71 -7.07
C ASP A 100 11.03 -6.21 -7.13
N PRO A 101 11.93 -6.63 -8.04
CA PRO A 101 12.37 -8.02 -8.14
C PRO A 101 12.91 -8.58 -6.82
N THR A 102 13.58 -7.76 -6.02
CA THR A 102 14.14 -8.19 -4.73
C THR A 102 13.06 -8.48 -3.69
N VAL A 103 11.90 -7.84 -3.80
CA VAL A 103 10.74 -8.13 -2.95
C VAL A 103 10.10 -9.44 -3.39
N PHE A 104 10.00 -9.66 -4.70
CA PHE A 104 9.47 -10.90 -5.27
C PHE A 104 10.29 -12.12 -4.82
N GLU A 105 11.62 -12.04 -4.87
CA GLU A 105 12.53 -13.11 -4.42
C GLU A 105 12.40 -13.43 -2.92
N LYS A 106 11.99 -12.46 -2.10
CA LYS A 106 11.82 -12.61 -0.65
C LYS A 106 10.43 -13.13 -0.25
N MET A 107 9.49 -13.23 -1.18
CA MET A 107 8.14 -13.72 -0.88
C MET A 107 8.18 -15.20 -0.50
N SER A 108 7.35 -15.58 0.47
CA SER A 108 7.14 -16.98 0.80
C SER A 108 6.47 -17.73 -0.35
N SER A 109 6.58 -19.07 -0.36
CA SER A 109 5.90 -19.91 -1.36
C SER A 109 4.39 -19.70 -1.37
N GLU A 110 3.78 -19.46 -0.20
CA GLU A 110 2.36 -19.12 -0.10
C GLU A 110 2.06 -17.76 -0.74
N GLN A 111 2.86 -16.72 -0.44
CA GLN A 111 2.68 -15.38 -1.01
C GLN A 111 2.82 -15.39 -2.54
N LEU A 112 3.79 -16.15 -3.06
CA LEU A 112 3.96 -16.35 -4.50
C LEU A 112 2.77 -17.07 -5.14
N GLY A 113 2.24 -18.11 -4.48
CA GLY A 113 1.03 -18.80 -4.91
C GLY A 113 -0.18 -17.87 -4.98
N GLN A 114 -0.39 -17.05 -3.95
CA GLN A 114 -1.48 -16.07 -3.90
C GLN A 114 -1.36 -14.99 -4.98
N LEU A 115 -0.13 -14.53 -5.26
CA LEU A 115 0.14 -13.58 -6.33
C LEU A 115 -0.15 -14.20 -7.71
N TYR A 116 0.20 -15.46 -7.91
CA TYR A 116 -0.07 -16.21 -9.13
C TYR A 116 -1.58 -16.42 -9.36
N GLU A 117 -2.32 -16.79 -8.32
CA GLU A 117 -3.79 -16.88 -8.36
C GLU A 117 -4.43 -15.55 -8.74
N LEU A 118 -3.97 -14.45 -8.13
CA LEU A 118 -4.45 -13.11 -8.46
C LEU A 118 -4.19 -12.78 -9.93
N MET A 119 -2.97 -13.01 -10.42
CA MET A 119 -2.60 -12.79 -11.83
C MET A 119 -3.58 -13.51 -12.75
N HIS A 120 -3.82 -14.81 -12.52
CA HIS A 120 -4.75 -15.60 -13.32
C HIS A 120 -6.18 -15.10 -13.25
N ALA A 121 -6.70 -14.77 -12.06
CA ALA A 121 -8.06 -14.27 -11.89
C ALA A 121 -8.31 -12.93 -12.61
N THR A 122 -7.25 -12.16 -12.86
CA THR A 122 -7.35 -10.85 -13.52
C THR A 122 -7.02 -10.85 -15.02
N LYS A 123 -6.67 -12.00 -15.61
CA LYS A 123 -6.24 -12.10 -17.02
C LYS A 123 -7.24 -11.54 -18.02
N ASP A 124 -8.53 -11.77 -17.78
CA ASP A 124 -9.59 -11.33 -18.70
C ASP A 124 -9.95 -9.84 -18.51
N VAL A 125 -9.50 -9.24 -17.40
CA VAL A 125 -9.76 -7.84 -17.02
C VAL A 125 -8.62 -6.94 -17.50
N TRP A 126 -7.37 -7.40 -17.38
CA TRP A 126 -6.19 -6.65 -17.78
C TRP A 126 -5.71 -7.10 -19.16
N LYS A 127 -5.90 -6.25 -20.18
CA LYS A 127 -5.27 -6.42 -21.49
C LYS A 127 -3.95 -5.64 -21.50
N PRO A 128 -2.81 -6.25 -21.86
CA PRO A 128 -1.58 -5.50 -22.02
C PRO A 128 -1.81 -4.40 -23.07
N ILE A 129 -1.35 -3.19 -22.77
CA ILE A 129 -1.27 -2.12 -23.78
C ILE A 129 -0.31 -2.66 -24.85
N SER A 130 -0.81 -2.91 -26.06
CA SER A 130 0.02 -3.32 -27.19
C SER A 130 1.07 -2.24 -27.43
N GLU A 131 2.35 -2.62 -27.54
CA GLU A 131 3.49 -1.73 -27.81
C GLU A 131 3.49 -1.12 -29.22
N ASP A 132 2.35 -1.13 -29.92
CA ASP A 132 2.15 -0.53 -31.24
C ASP A 132 1.36 0.77 -31.11
N SER A 133 2.02 1.87 -30.72
CA SER A 133 1.56 3.25 -30.88
C SER A 133 2.73 4.23 -30.87
#